data_AF-A0A6V7MDB3-F1
#
_entry.id   AF-A0A6V7MDB3-F1
#
_cell.length_a   1.000
_cell.length_b   1.000
_cell.length_c   1.000
_cell.angle_alpha   90.00
_cell.angle_beta   90.00
_cell.angle_gamma   90.00
#
_symmetry.space_group_name_H-M   'P 1'
#
loop_
_entity.id
_entity.type
_entity.pdbx_description
1 polymer ?
#
loop_
_entity_poly.entity_id
_entity_poly.type
_entity_poly.pdbx_seq_one_letter_code
_entity_poly.pdbx_strand_id
1 'polypeptide(L)' 'MDMMGQSVFEYSHPCDHDEIRQCLAITPSDVTERRTCNFFLRLKCTLTNKGRKVNLKSASYK' A
#
# COMPACT_ATOMS: atom_id res chain seq x y z
N MET A 1 7.99 14.10 -4.04
CA MET A 1 6.66 14.63 -4.39
C MET A 1 5.79 13.56 -5.04
N ASP A 2 6.39 12.56 -5.68
CA ASP A 2 5.73 11.62 -6.61
C ASP A 2 4.61 10.72 -6.04
N MET A 3 4.50 10.52 -4.73
CA MET A 3 3.49 9.61 -4.14
C MET A 3 2.43 10.32 -3.29
N MET A 4 2.71 11.52 -2.76
CA MET A 4 1.74 12.22 -1.91
C MET A 4 0.56 12.72 -2.74
N GLY A 5 -0.65 12.50 -2.23
CA GLY A 5 -1.89 12.85 -2.93
C GLY A 5 -2.29 11.89 -4.06
N GLN A 6 -1.48 10.86 -4.34
CA GLN A 6 -1.81 9.80 -5.30
C GLN A 6 -2.55 8.66 -4.61
N SER A 7 -3.30 7.89 -5.40
CA SER A 7 -4.01 6.71 -4.89
C SER A 7 -3.04 5.61 -4.45
N VAL A 8 -3.24 5.04 -3.25
CA VAL A 8 -2.44 3.90 -2.76
C VAL A 8 -2.51 2.68 -3.69
N PHE A 9 -3.60 2.55 -4.46
CA PHE A 9 -3.81 1.46 -5.40
C PHE A 9 -2.85 1.50 -6.62
N GLU A 10 -2.26 2.66 -6.92
CA GLU A 10 -1.27 2.79 -8.01
C GLU A 10 0.09 2.16 -7.66
N TYR A 11 0.38 2.03 -6.36
CA TYR A 11 1.67 1.60 -5.83
C TYR A 11 1.62 0.26 -5.11
N SER A 12 0.42 -0.24 -4.78
CA SER A 12 0.23 -1.55 -4.15
C SER A 12 0.02 -2.67 -5.16
N HIS A 13 0.32 -3.90 -4.75
CA HIS A 13 0.08 -5.08 -5.58
C HIS A 13 -1.45 -5.30 -5.75
N PRO A 14 -1.97 -5.58 -6.96
CA PRO A 14 -3.41 -5.72 -7.20
C PRO A 14 -4.10 -6.77 -6.31
N CYS A 15 -3.41 -7.88 -5.99
CA CYS A 15 -3.94 -8.90 -5.09
C CYS A 15 -4.13 -8.46 -3.64
N ASP A 16 -3.56 -7.33 -3.22
CA ASP A 16 -3.70 -6.79 -1.85
C ASP A 16 -4.84 -5.75 -1.78
N HIS A 17 -5.44 -5.37 -2.91
CA HIS A 17 -6.37 -4.23 -2.96
C HIS A 17 -7.64 -4.45 -2.13
N ASP A 18 -8.16 -5.67 -2.06
CA ASP A 18 -9.36 -5.97 -1.28
C ASP A 18 -9.10 -5.88 0.23
N GLU A 19 -7.93 -6.35 0.67
CA GLU A 19 -7.51 -6.23 2.07
C GLU A 19 -7.29 -4.76 2.46
N ILE A 20 -6.64 -3.97 1.60
CA ILE A 20 -6.50 -2.51 1.80
C ILE A 20 -7.88 -1.85 1.96
N ARG A 21 -8.85 -2.17 1.09
CA ARG A 21 -10.21 -1.62 1.19
C ARG A 21 -10.86 -1.97 2.52
N GLN A 22 -10.78 -3.23 2.94
CA GLN A 22 -11.37 -3.69 4.19
C GLN A 22 -10.71 -3.05 5.42
N CYS A 23 -9.39 -2.86 5.37
CA CYS A 23 -8.58 -2.27 6.42
C CYS A 23 -8.77 -0.76 6.56
N LEU A 24 -9.04 -0.05 5.46
CA LEU A 24 -9.27 1.39 5.44
C LEU A 24 -10.76 1.79 5.51
N ALA A 25 -11.67 0.84 5.30
CA ALA A 25 -13.10 1.08 5.44
C ALA A 25 -13.44 1.39 6.91
N ILE A 26 -14.00 2.58 7.13
CA ILE A 26 -14.54 2.99 8.43
C ILE A 26 -15.94 2.40 8.55
N THR A 27 -16.15 1.54 9.54
CA THR A 27 -17.47 1.02 9.88
C THR A 27 -18.05 1.78 11.08
N PRO A 28 -19.38 1.83 11.28
CA PRO A 28 -19.99 2.52 12.41
C PRO A 28 -19.50 2.04 13.78
N SER A 29 -19.14 0.76 13.89
CA SER A 29 -18.50 0.16 15.07
C SER A 29 -17.12 0.73 15.39
N ASP A 30 -16.40 1.22 14.38
CA ASP A 30 -15.03 1.75 14.52
C ASP A 30 -15.00 3.16 15.10
N VAL A 31 -16.16 3.83 15.17
CA VAL A 31 -16.29 5.17 15.77
C VAL A 31 -16.33 5.07 17.30
N THR A 32 -16.77 3.93 17.83
CA THR A 32 -16.94 3.70 19.27
C THR A 32 -15.69 3.12 19.93
N GLU A 33 -14.90 2.35 19.21
CA GLU A 33 -13.65 1.74 19.69
C GLU A 33 -12.47 2.07 18.78
N ARG A 34 -11.28 2.30 19.35
CA ARG A 34 -10.05 2.46 18.56
C ARG A 34 -9.73 1.15 17.83
N ARG A 35 -10.18 1.03 16.59
CA ARG A 35 -9.84 -0.11 15.73
C ARG A 35 -8.35 -0.12 15.44
N THR A 36 -7.71 -1.25 15.74
CA THR A 36 -6.32 -1.49 15.33
C THR A 36 -6.33 -2.08 13.93
N CYS A 37 -5.57 -1.49 13.01
CA CYS A 37 -5.48 -1.94 11.62
C CYS A 37 -4.08 -2.55 11.38
N ASN A 38 -4.03 -3.89 11.30
CA ASN A 38 -2.80 -4.65 11.09
C ASN A 38 -2.98 -5.55 9.86
N PHE A 39 -2.14 -5.36 8.84
CA PHE A 39 -2.13 -6.16 7.62
C PHE A 39 -0.76 -6.10 6.95
N PHE A 40 -0.49 -7.05 6.04
CA PHE A 40 0.70 -7.02 5.21
C PHE A 40 0.37 -6.35 3.87
N LEU A 41 1.30 -5.55 3.34
CA LEU A 41 1.10 -4.82 2.10
C LEU A 41 2.34 -4.88 1.24
N ARG A 42 2.19 -5.30 -0.02
CA ARG A 42 3.27 -5.24 -1.00
C ARG A 42 3.22 -3.94 -1.78
N LEU A 43 4.31 -3.18 -1.75
CA LEU A 43 4.44 -1.89 -2.44
C LEU A 43 5.51 -1.94 -3.54
N LYS A 44 5.33 -1.14 -4.58
CA LYS A 44 6.35 -0.91 -5.60
C LYS A 44 7.61 -0.34 -4.96
N CYS A 45 8.72 -1.05 -5.11
CA CYS A 45 10.03 -0.65 -4.66
C CYS A 45 10.94 -0.38 -5.85
N THR A 46 11.45 0.85 -5.93
CA THR A 46 12.44 1.25 -6.94
C THR A 46 13.88 0.90 -6.54
N LEU A 47 14.10 0.38 -5.34
CA LEU A 47 15.41 -0.06 -4.86
C LEU A 47 15.55 -1.57 -4.96
N THR A 48 16.46 -2.03 -5.82
CA THR A 48 16.77 -3.46 -5.96
C THR A 48 17.60 -3.97 -4.78
N ASN A 49 17.69 -5.29 -4.59
CA ASN A 49 18.45 -5.90 -3.49
C ASN A 49 19.96 -5.58 -3.54
N LYS A 50 20.48 -5.22 -4.71
CA LYS A 50 21.88 -4.78 -4.89
C LYS A 50 22.04 -3.25 -4.76
N GLY A 51 21.04 -2.54 -4.24
CA GLY A 51 21.07 -1.09 -4.04
C GLY A 51 20.92 -0.24 -5.30
N ARG A 52 20.67 -0.85 -6.47
CA ARG A 52 20.45 -0.09 -7.71
C ARG A 52 19.03 0.49 -7.73
N LYS A 53 18.92 1.77 -8.10
CA LYS A 53 17.65 2.46 -8.32
C LYS A 53 17.13 2.18 -9.72
N VAL A 54 15.86 1.81 -9.84
CA VAL A 54 15.14 1.62 -11.11
C VAL A 54 13.98 2.63 -11.23
N ASN A 55 13.45 2.79 -12.44
CA ASN A 55 12.25 3.58 -12.65
C ASN A 55 11.00 2.85 -12.13
N LEU A 56 9.89 3.56 -12.01
CA LEU A 56 8.64 3.02 -11.45
C LEU A 56 8.01 1.92 -12.31
N LYS A 57 8.18 1.94 -13.64
CA LYS A 57 7.66 0.89 -14.53
C LYS A 57 8.38 -0.45 -14.34
N SER A 58 9.64 -0.40 -13.91
CA SER A 58 10.48 -1.58 -13.64
C SER A 58 10.58 -1.94 -12.16
N ALA A 59 9.84 -1.24 -11.28
CA ALA A 59 9.85 -1.50 -9.85
C ALA A 59 9.20 -2.85 -9.55
N SER A 60 9.79 -3.60 -8.62
CA SER A 60 9.21 -4.84 -8.09
C SER A 60 8.34 -4.54 -6.88
N TYR A 61 7.30 -5.34 -6.68
CA TYR A 61 6.57 -5.34 -5.40
C TYR A 61 7.41 -6.03 -4.32
N LYS A 62 7.52 -5.40 -3.15
CA LYS A 62 8.19 -5.94 -1.96
C LYS A 62 7.28 -5.85 -0.76
#